data_AF-A0A4R3AHX2-F1
#
_entry.id   AF-A0A4R3AHX2-F1
#
_cell.length_a   1.000
_cell.length_b   1.000
_cell.length_c   1.000
_cell.angle_alpha   90.00
_cell.angle_beta   90.00
_cell.angle_gamma   90.00
#
_symmetry.space_group_name_H-M   'P 1'
#
loop_
_entity.id
_entity.type
_entity.pdbx_description
1 polymer ?
#
loop_
_entity_poly.entity_id
_entity_poly.type
_entity_poly.pdbx_seq_one_letter_code
_entity_poly.pdbx_strand_id
1 'polypeptide(L)' 'MKKIIQKISAALQVVLLAPIKLPGKVLNIIKYIALGLGVVETVMDDKDKKGEEESPPPKQILPNQEKEVRDEME' A
#
# COMPACT_ATOMS: atom_id res chain seq x y z
N MET A 1 21.59 -12.43 11.12
CA MET A 1 20.58 -11.63 10.38
C MET A 1 19.98 -12.33 9.16
N LYS A 2 20.74 -13.14 8.39
CA LYS A 2 20.24 -13.86 7.21
C LYS A 2 18.96 -14.69 7.45
N LYS A 3 18.84 -15.36 8.60
CA LYS A 3 17.67 -16.18 8.95
C LYS A 3 16.36 -15.38 9.12
N ILE A 4 16.45 -14.11 9.55
CA ILE A 4 15.28 -13.25 9.77
C ILE A 4 14.77 -12.72 8.43
N ILE A 5 15.69 -12.25 7.59
CA ILE A 5 15.39 -11.79 6.23
C ILE A 5 14.77 -12.92 5.40
N GLN A 6 15.30 -14.15 5.51
CA GLN A 6 14.72 -15.31 4.82
C GLN A 6 13.30 -15.64 5.28
N LYS A 7 13.01 -15.50 6.58
CA LYS A 7 11.65 -15.72 7.11
C LYS A 7 10.66 -14.66 6.61
N ILE A 8 11.09 -13.40 6.55
CA ILE A 8 10.28 -12.29 6.02
C ILE A 8 10.05 -12.48 4.52
N SER A 9 11.09 -12.83 3.77
CA SER A 9 11.01 -13.10 2.33
C SER A 9 10.06 -14.26 2.02
N ALA A 10 10.13 -15.36 2.78
CA ALA A 10 9.20 -16.48 2.62
C ALA A 10 7.75 -16.09 2.94
N ALA A 11 7.52 -15.30 4.00
CA ALA A 11 6.19 -14.79 4.32
C ALA A 11 5.65 -13.87 3.21
N LEU A 12 6.48 -12.96 2.67
CA LEU A 12 6.12 -12.11 1.54
C LEU A 12 5.76 -12.93 0.30
N GLN A 13 6.55 -13.96 0.00
CA GLN A 13 6.29 -14.85 -1.13
C GLN A 13 4.94 -15.54 -1.00
N VAL A 14 4.60 -16.07 0.19
CA VAL A 14 3.30 -16.70 0.43
C VAL A 14 2.15 -15.70 0.26
N VAL A 15 2.33 -14.45 0.70
CA VAL A 15 1.33 -13.39 0.54
C VAL A 15 1.15 -12.99 -0.94
N LEU A 16 2.23 -12.93 -1.72
CA LEU A 16 2.21 -12.56 -3.15
C LEU A 16 1.72 -13.70 -4.06
N LEU A 17 2.05 -14.95 -3.72
CA LEU A 17 1.64 -16.15 -4.46
C LEU A 17 0.21 -16.57 -4.13
N ALA A 18 -0.34 -16.12 -3.00
CA ALA A 18 -1.74 -16.36 -2.68
C ALA A 18 -2.63 -15.77 -3.78
N PRO A 19 -3.68 -16.49 -4.22
CA PRO A 19 -4.68 -15.91 -5.12
C PRO A 19 -5.19 -14.63 -4.44
N ILE A 20 -5.18 -13.52 -5.18
CA ILE A 20 -5.38 -12.09 -4.80
C ILE A 20 -6.52 -11.78 -3.80
N LYS A 21 -7.34 -12.77 -3.47
CA LYS A 21 -8.29 -12.84 -2.36
C LYS A 21 -7.56 -12.85 -1.01
N LEU A 22 -6.81 -11.79 -0.72
CA LEU A 22 -6.39 -11.51 0.65
C LEU A 22 -7.64 -11.25 1.51
N PRO A 23 -7.66 -11.71 2.78
CA PRO A 23 -8.83 -11.57 3.64
C PRO A 23 -9.23 -10.10 3.72
N GLY A 24 -10.54 -9.78 3.61
CA GLY A 24 -11.06 -8.42 3.47
C GLY A 24 -10.72 -7.42 4.59
N LYS A 25 -9.99 -7.86 5.62
CA LYS A 25 -9.44 -7.03 6.71
C LYS A 25 -8.09 -6.39 6.38
N VAL A 26 -7.44 -6.79 5.27
CA VAL A 26 -6.14 -6.22 4.86
C VAL A 26 -6.22 -4.72 4.59
N LEU A 27 -7.35 -4.21 4.09
CA LEU A 27 -7.55 -2.78 3.93
C LEU A 27 -7.45 -2.01 5.25
N ASN A 28 -7.99 -2.55 6.35
CA ASN A 28 -7.85 -1.91 7.66
C ASN A 28 -6.40 -1.99 8.15
N ILE A 29 -5.71 -3.11 7.92
CA ILE A 29 -4.31 -3.28 8.32
C ILE A 29 -3.41 -2.28 7.57
N ILE A 30 -3.59 -2.10 6.26
CA ILE A 30 -2.86 -1.11 5.45
C ILE A 30 -3.09 0.31 5.99
N LYS A 31 -4.33 0.67 6.37
CA LYS A 31 -4.63 1.98 6.98
C LYS A 31 -3.83 2.21 8.27
N TYR A 32 -3.73 1.20 9.13
CA TYR A 32 -2.95 1.33 10.38
C TYR A 32 -1.44 1.36 10.13
N ILE A 33 -0.95 0.65 9.11
CA ILE A 33 0.45 0.73 8.68
C ILE A 33 0.76 2.14 8.16
N ALA A 34 -0.11 2.69 7.30
CA ALA A 34 0.04 4.05 6.77
C ALA A 34 -0.01 5.11 7.89
N LEU A 35 -0.94 4.99 8.83
CA LEU A 35 -1.02 5.87 10.00
C LEU A 35 0.26 5.76 10.85
N GLY A 36 0.72 4.54 11.12
CA GLY A 36 1.93 4.30 11.89
C GLY A 36 3.19 4.83 11.20
N LEU A 37 3.32 4.64 9.89
CA LEU A 37 4.43 5.15 9.09
C LEU A 37 4.43 6.68 9.05
N GLY A 38 3.28 7.34 8.86
CA GLY A 38 3.21 8.80 8.91
C GLY A 38 3.57 9.37 10.28
N VAL A 39 3.22 8.69 11.38
CA VAL A 39 3.65 9.10 12.73
C VAL A 39 5.16 8.89 12.92
N VAL A 40 5.71 7.75 12.46
CA VAL A 40 7.16 7.49 12.58
C VAL A 40 7.97 8.47 11.72
N GLU A 41 7.50 8.77 10.52
CA GLU A 41 8.07 9.78 9.62
C GLU A 41 8.12 11.14 10.31
N THR A 42 7.00 11.67 10.81
CA THR A 42 6.97 12.96 11.53
C THR A 42 7.88 13.02 12.77
N VAL A 43 7.98 11.93 13.54
CA VAL A 43 8.86 11.87 14.73
C VAL A 43 10.34 11.73 14.35
N MET A 44 10.66 11.11 13.22
CA MET A 44 12.03 11.02 12.70
C MET A 44 12.44 12.29 11.94
N ASP A 45 11.53 12.92 11.19
CA ASP A 45 11.72 14.21 10.51
C ASP A 45 12.08 15.33 11.50
N ASP A 46 11.54 15.29 12.72
CA ASP A 46 11.93 16.24 13.76
C ASP A 46 13.40 16.11 14.21
N LYS A 47 14.06 14.98 13.92
CA LYS A 47 15.49 14.77 14.18
C LYS A 47 16.37 15.16 13.00
N ASP A 48 15.86 15.11 11.78
CA ASP A 48 16.61 15.26 10.54
C ASP A 48 15.98 16.30 9.60
N LYS A 49 15.63 17.50 10.11
CA LYS A 49 15.12 18.59 9.26
C LYS A 49 16.16 19.00 8.20
N LYS A 50 16.02 18.51 6.95
CA LYS A 50 16.21 19.28 5.70
C LYS A 50 15.93 18.43 4.44
N GLY A 51 14.80 18.76 3.80
CA GLY A 51 14.63 18.71 2.35
C GLY A 51 14.04 17.42 1.79
N GLU A 52 12.74 17.42 1.54
CA GLU A 52 12.18 17.46 0.17
C GLU A 52 10.65 17.44 0.24
N GLU A 53 10.07 18.47 -0.37
CA GLU A 53 8.73 18.62 -0.96
C GLU A 53 7.55 17.78 -0.46
N GLU A 54 6.58 18.52 0.09
CA GLU A 54 5.15 18.20 0.18
C GLU A 54 4.63 17.56 -1.13
N SER A 55 4.67 16.23 -1.19
CA SER A 55 3.98 15.47 -2.23
C SER A 55 2.54 15.24 -1.78
N PRO A 56 1.51 15.67 -2.54
CA PRO A 56 0.13 15.43 -2.16
C PRO A 56 -0.14 13.91 -2.07
N PRO A 57 -1.04 13.47 -1.18
CA PRO A 57 -1.27 12.05 -0.96
C PRO A 57 -1.64 11.35 -2.28
N PRO A 58 -1.12 10.14 -2.56
CA PRO A 58 -1.47 9.43 -3.79
C PRO A 58 -2.97 9.21 -3.82
N LYS A 59 -3.64 9.79 -4.82
CA LYS A 59 -5.06 9.52 -5.12
C LYS A 59 -5.20 8.00 -5.25
N GLN A 60 -6.03 7.42 -4.40
CA GLN A 60 -6.38 6.01 -4.43
C GLN A 60 -6.92 5.68 -5.83
N ILE A 61 -6.12 4.96 -6.62
CA ILE A 61 -6.59 4.36 -7.87
C ILE A 61 -7.46 3.19 -7.46
N LEU A 62 -8.79 3.39 -7.45
CA LEU A 62 -9.74 2.27 -7.48
C LEU A 62 -9.71 1.67 -8.90
N PRO A 63 -9.43 0.37 -9.06
CA PRO A 63 -9.65 -0.31 -10.33
C PRO A 63 -11.14 -0.64 -10.45
N ASN A 64 -11.91 0.19 -11.15
CA ASN A 64 -13.20 -0.23 -11.67
C ASN A 64 -13.07 -0.41 -13.18
N GLN A 65 -12.59 -1.59 -13.57
CA GLN A 65 -12.71 -2.12 -14.92
C GLN A 65 -14.20 -2.36 -15.22
N GLU A 66 -14.65 -1.75 -16.33
CA GLU A 66 -15.57 -2.32 -17.33
C GLU A 66 -17.02 -2.69 -16.93
N LYS A 67 -17.97 -1.81 -17.31
CA LYS A 67 -19.36 -2.08 -17.69
C LYS A 67 -19.76 -0.85 -18.53
N GLU A 68 -20.20 -0.86 -19.78
CA GLU A 68 -20.81 -1.87 -20.64
C GLU A 68 -21.02 -1.19 -22.00
N VAL A 69 -20.54 -1.86 -23.06
CA VAL A 69 -21.12 -2.01 -24.40
C VAL A 69 -21.90 -0.83 -25.01
N ARG A 70 -21.40 -0.38 -26.17
CA ARG A 70 -22.11 0.10 -27.39
C ARG A 70 -23.61 0.40 -27.25
N ASP A 71 -23.97 1.64 -27.55
CA ASP A 71 -25.16 2.07 -28.32
C ASP A 71 -25.19 3.62 -28.22
N GLU A 72 -25.40 4.48 -29.22
CA GLU A 72 -25.94 4.36 -30.58
C GLU A 72 -25.36 5.51 -31.42
N MET A 73 -25.23 5.25 -32.72
CA MET A 73 -24.98 6.26 -33.75
C MET A 73 -26.34 6.86 -34.12
N GLU A 74 -26.59 8.13 -33.79
CA GLU A 74 -27.54 9.00 -34.48
C GLU A 74 -27.00 10.43 -34.55
#